data_AF-A0A8T4N0X5-F1
#
_entry.id   AF-A0A8T4N0X5-F1
#
_cell.length_a   1.000
_cell.length_b   1.000
_cell.length_c   1.000
_cell.angle_alpha   90.00
_cell.angle_beta   90.00
_cell.angle_gamma   90.00
#
_symmetry.space_group_name_H-M   'P 1'
#
loop_
_entity.id
_entity.type
_entity.pdbx_description
1 polymer ?
#
loop_
_entity_poly.entity_id
_entity_poly.type
_entity_poly.pdbx_seq_one_letter_code
_entity_poly.pdbx_strand_id
1 'polypeptide(L)'
;MIADYISIAFKNLRHRGIRSWLTLLGIFIGIATVVALISLGGGLRSAILSQFGISSTEVIQVQAGGLNSFGPPGSGVVNPLTLDDVRAIERLSYVEAAIARHIITIKTEFNDILFIGVATDIPEGPKRELTYEIMSIETFEGRLLEDGDSRKVVLGNNFYLEDKSGFEKPVRVGNSISINGEKYQVKGILKKKGSFIFDQIVLLNERDLKELSDYGNTVDLIGVKVKNKDLVGAAEKEIENLLRDRRGVRIGEEDFEVSTPEAALSSVNQIITGIQIFIVIIAAISILVGSIGIVNTMTTSVLERVKEIGIMKAIGAKNLDIFYQFFIEAGLLGMVGGIAGIIMGVAIGYLGTFSINTFLGASSTPEINWILILGTFIGSFCVGAIAGIVPALRAANQRPVEALRG
;
A
#
# COMPACT_ATOMS: atom_id res chain seq x y z
N MET A 1 8.60 -37.92 22.58
CA MET A 1 8.75 -38.21 21.14
C MET A 1 8.85 -36.94 20.28
N ILE A 2 7.79 -36.17 20.00
CA ILE A 2 7.90 -34.97 19.13
C ILE A 2 8.83 -33.90 19.70
N ALA A 3 8.75 -33.63 21.01
CA ALA A 3 9.65 -32.70 21.70
C ALA A 3 11.13 -33.13 21.64
N ASP A 4 11.40 -34.45 21.67
CA ASP A 4 12.76 -34.99 21.57
C ASP A 4 13.32 -34.81 20.15
N TYR A 5 12.49 -35.02 19.12
CA TYR A 5 12.88 -34.77 17.73
C TYR A 5 13.20 -33.28 17.48
N ILE A 6 12.44 -32.36 18.08
CA ILE A 6 12.69 -30.90 17.98
C ILE A 6 13.99 -30.51 18.67
N SER A 7 14.25 -31.04 19.88
CA SER A 7 15.47 -30.76 20.65
C SER A 7 16.74 -31.24 19.92
N ILE A 8 16.68 -32.42 19.30
CA ILE A 8 17.78 -32.99 18.52
C ILE A 8 18.04 -32.17 17.25
N ALA A 9 17.00 -31.77 16.52
CA ALA A 9 17.13 -30.96 15.31
C ALA A 9 17.77 -29.59 15.58
N PHE A 10 17.40 -28.92 16.69
CA PHE A 10 17.99 -27.63 17.07
C PHE A 10 19.47 -27.72 17.44
N LYS A 11 19.88 -28.78 18.16
CA LYS A 11 21.30 -29.03 18.47
C LYS A 11 22.11 -29.29 17.19
N ASN A 12 21.55 -30.03 16.24
CA ASN A 12 22.20 -30.34 14.96
C ASN A 12 22.36 -29.10 14.07
N LEU A 13 21.38 -28.20 14.07
CA LEU A 13 21.41 -26.92 13.34
C LEU A 13 22.58 -26.02 13.78
N ARG A 14 22.81 -25.93 15.10
CA ARG A 14 23.87 -25.07 15.68
C ARG A 14 25.29 -25.56 15.39
N HIS A 15 25.46 -26.83 15.02
CA HIS A 15 26.76 -27.44 14.74
C HIS A 15 27.20 -27.35 13.27
N ARG A 16 26.36 -26.80 12.37
CA ARG A 16 26.62 -26.81 10.92
C ARG A 16 26.97 -25.42 10.38
N GLY A 17 28.12 -25.32 9.70
CA GLY A 17 28.70 -24.06 9.20
C GLY A 17 27.99 -23.42 8.00
N ILE A 18 28.74 -22.65 7.19
CA ILE A 18 28.29 -21.83 6.03
C ILE A 18 27.28 -22.53 5.09
N ARG A 19 27.33 -23.86 4.99
CA ARG A 19 26.48 -24.66 4.10
C ARG A 19 25.00 -24.70 4.51
N SER A 20 24.71 -24.78 5.82
CA SER A 20 23.34 -24.64 6.33
C SER A 20 22.81 -23.23 6.11
N TRP A 21 23.67 -22.22 6.26
CA TRP A 21 23.30 -20.82 6.00
C TRP A 21 22.92 -20.60 4.52
N LEU A 22 23.72 -21.10 3.59
CA LEU A 22 23.47 -20.99 2.15
C LEU A 22 22.16 -21.68 1.72
N THR A 23 21.84 -22.80 2.38
CA THR A 23 20.60 -23.56 2.16
C THR A 23 19.37 -22.80 2.63
N LEU A 24 19.46 -22.19 3.81
CA LEU A 24 18.39 -21.39 4.38
C LEU A 24 18.16 -20.11 3.58
N LEU A 25 19.20 -19.57 2.92
CA LEU A 25 19.15 -18.31 2.18
C LEU A 25 18.13 -18.30 1.04
N GLY A 26 18.00 -19.41 0.29
CA GLY A 26 17.02 -19.50 -0.81
C GLY A 26 15.57 -19.45 -0.34
N ILE A 27 15.25 -20.21 0.71
CA ILE A 27 13.92 -20.22 1.34
C ILE A 27 13.63 -18.87 2.00
N PHE A 28 14.63 -18.34 2.69
CA PHE A 28 14.60 -17.04 3.35
C PHE A 28 14.28 -15.91 2.36
N ILE A 29 15.01 -15.79 1.26
CA ILE A 29 14.79 -14.71 0.26
C ILE A 29 13.40 -14.84 -0.35
N GLY A 30 13.02 -16.04 -0.81
CA GLY A 30 11.72 -16.25 -1.45
C GLY A 30 10.55 -15.86 -0.54
N ILE A 31 10.63 -16.24 0.74
CA ILE A 31 9.61 -15.91 1.73
C ILE A 31 9.63 -14.42 2.08
N ALA A 32 10.81 -13.83 2.31
CA ALA A 32 10.94 -12.42 2.64
C ALA A 32 10.36 -11.51 1.56
N THR A 33 10.62 -11.81 0.28
CA THR A 33 10.11 -11.01 -0.85
C THR A 33 8.58 -11.11 -0.97
N VAL A 34 8.00 -12.30 -0.82
CA VAL A 34 6.54 -12.49 -0.88
C VAL A 34 5.85 -11.74 0.25
N VAL A 35 6.35 -11.87 1.49
CA VAL A 35 5.77 -11.19 2.66
C VAL A 35 5.89 -9.67 2.53
N ALA A 36 7.05 -9.17 2.07
CA ALA A 36 7.26 -7.73 1.86
C ALA A 36 6.29 -7.13 0.83
N LEU A 37 6.11 -7.79 -0.32
CA LEU A 37 5.20 -7.29 -1.38
C LEU A 37 3.76 -7.21 -0.90
N ILE A 38 3.30 -8.21 -0.14
CA ILE A 38 1.92 -8.24 0.35
C ILE A 38 1.65 -7.09 1.31
N SER A 39 2.57 -6.86 2.27
CA SER A 39 2.48 -5.72 3.19
C SER A 39 2.48 -4.38 2.45
N LEU A 40 3.34 -4.22 1.43
CA LEU A 40 3.38 -3.01 0.60
C LEU A 40 2.11 -2.83 -0.23
N GLY A 41 1.55 -3.92 -0.76
CA GLY A 41 0.33 -3.89 -1.58
C GLY A 41 -0.90 -3.43 -0.80
N GLY A 42 -1.06 -3.89 0.45
CA GLY A 42 -2.11 -3.39 1.35
C GLY A 42 -1.97 -1.90 1.63
N GLY A 43 -0.73 -1.44 1.91
CA GLY A 43 -0.43 -0.02 2.11
C GLY A 43 -0.78 0.84 0.89
N LEU A 44 -0.41 0.39 -0.32
CA LEU A 44 -0.72 1.11 -1.55
C LEU A 44 -2.23 1.20 -1.81
N ARG A 45 -2.99 0.12 -1.56
CA ARG A 45 -4.47 0.15 -1.65
C ARG A 45 -5.07 1.16 -0.69
N SER A 46 -4.61 1.18 0.56
CA SER A 46 -5.06 2.15 1.56
C SER A 46 -4.72 3.59 1.13
N ALA A 47 -3.53 3.82 0.58
CA ALA A 47 -3.12 5.14 0.10
C ALA A 47 -4.03 5.65 -1.03
N ILE A 48 -4.40 4.79 -1.98
CA ILE A 48 -5.34 5.13 -3.06
C ILE A 48 -6.73 5.42 -2.52
N LEU A 49 -7.26 4.57 -1.64
CA LEU A 49 -8.57 4.80 -1.00
C LEU A 49 -8.61 6.13 -0.24
N SER A 50 -7.53 6.47 0.47
CA SER A 50 -7.42 7.75 1.17
C SER A 50 -7.49 8.98 0.24
N GLN A 51 -7.12 8.86 -1.05
CA GLN A 51 -7.21 9.95 -2.04
C GLN A 51 -8.65 10.26 -2.48
N PHE A 52 -9.55 9.27 -2.45
CA PHE A 52 -10.97 9.46 -2.75
C PHE A 52 -11.79 9.83 -1.49
N GLY A 53 -11.17 9.76 -0.32
CA GLY A 53 -11.82 9.86 0.98
C GLY A 53 -12.21 8.47 1.49
N ILE A 54 -11.94 8.22 2.78
CA ILE A 54 -12.06 6.89 3.41
C ILE A 54 -13.49 6.31 3.34
N SER A 55 -14.52 7.14 3.06
CA SER A 55 -15.92 6.75 3.14
C SER A 55 -16.74 6.86 1.85
N SER A 56 -16.22 7.43 0.76
CA SER A 56 -17.05 7.74 -0.42
C SER A 56 -16.70 6.86 -1.63
N THR A 57 -17.30 5.67 -1.67
CA THR A 57 -17.34 4.82 -2.88
C THR A 57 -18.33 5.34 -3.92
N GLU A 58 -19.06 6.41 -3.61
CA GLU A 58 -20.12 7.00 -4.44
C GLU A 58 -19.67 8.28 -5.15
N VAL A 59 -18.38 8.61 -5.06
CA VAL A 59 -17.81 9.85 -5.61
C VAL A 59 -16.97 9.55 -6.83
N ILE A 60 -17.36 10.15 -7.96
CA ILE A 60 -16.59 10.18 -9.20
C ILE A 60 -15.82 11.50 -9.26
N GLN A 61 -14.55 11.45 -9.64
CA GLN A 61 -13.77 12.65 -9.91
C GLN A 61 -13.66 12.86 -11.41
N VAL A 62 -13.93 14.08 -11.86
CA VAL A 62 -13.67 14.49 -13.24
C VAL A 62 -12.60 15.57 -13.22
N GLN A 63 -11.49 15.36 -13.90
CA GLN A 63 -10.39 16.32 -13.96
C GLN A 63 -10.03 16.68 -15.40
N ALA A 64 -9.55 17.90 -15.61
CA ALA A 64 -9.06 18.36 -16.89
C ALA A 64 -7.60 17.91 -17.12
N GLY A 65 -7.22 17.65 -18.37
CA GLY A 65 -5.85 17.31 -18.78
C GLY A 65 -5.65 15.94 -19.42
N GLY A 66 -6.63 15.03 -19.29
CA GLY A 66 -6.56 13.66 -19.83
C GLY A 66 -5.29 12.90 -19.41
N LEU A 67 -4.90 11.88 -20.18
CA LEU A 67 -3.70 11.03 -19.94
C LEU A 67 -2.35 11.79 -19.96
N ASN A 68 -2.32 13.05 -20.37
CA ASN A 68 -1.09 13.80 -20.67
C ASN A 68 -0.74 14.90 -19.64
N SER A 69 -1.57 15.13 -18.61
CA SER A 69 -1.28 16.15 -17.60
C SER A 69 -0.26 15.64 -16.57
N PHE A 70 0.98 16.14 -16.67
CA PHE A 70 2.01 16.01 -15.64
C PHE A 70 2.04 17.27 -14.77
N GLY A 71 1.62 17.17 -13.50
CA GLY A 71 1.66 18.25 -12.52
C GLY A 71 0.47 18.22 -11.56
N PRO A 72 0.39 19.14 -10.57
CA PRO A 72 -0.82 19.32 -9.76
C PRO A 72 -2.07 19.52 -10.65
N PRO A 73 -3.27 19.09 -10.19
CA PRO A 73 -4.52 19.33 -10.92
C PRO A 73 -4.64 20.81 -11.34
N GLY A 74 -5.04 21.05 -12.59
CA GLY A 74 -5.14 22.40 -13.18
C GLY A 74 -3.86 22.96 -13.81
N SER A 75 -2.69 22.40 -13.51
CA SER A 75 -1.42 22.87 -14.09
C SER A 75 -1.18 22.33 -15.51
N GLY A 76 -0.88 23.22 -16.46
CA GLY A 76 -0.52 22.84 -17.83
C GLY A 76 -1.70 22.37 -18.70
N VAL A 77 -2.95 22.58 -18.27
CA VAL A 77 -4.15 22.17 -19.00
C VAL A 77 -4.44 23.14 -20.15
N VAL A 78 -4.50 22.61 -21.38
CA VAL A 78 -4.81 23.40 -22.59
C VAL A 78 -6.32 23.68 -22.72
N ASN A 79 -7.18 22.76 -22.28
CA ASN A 79 -8.64 22.88 -22.35
C ASN A 79 -9.32 22.55 -21.00
N PRO A 80 -9.45 23.53 -20.08
CA PRO A 80 -9.98 23.30 -18.73
C PRO A 80 -11.45 22.87 -18.71
N LEU A 81 -11.90 22.29 -17.59
CA LEU A 81 -13.33 22.09 -17.32
C LEU A 81 -14.01 23.45 -17.09
N THR A 82 -15.33 23.50 -17.24
CA THR A 82 -16.10 24.74 -17.07
C THR A 82 -17.28 24.55 -16.12
N LEU A 83 -17.81 25.64 -15.56
CA LEU A 83 -19.06 25.55 -14.78
C LEU A 83 -20.26 25.10 -15.62
N ASP A 84 -20.21 25.25 -16.95
CA ASP A 84 -21.22 24.69 -17.85
C ASP A 84 -21.15 23.15 -17.90
N ASP A 85 -19.94 22.57 -17.81
CA ASP A 85 -19.76 21.12 -17.73
C ASP A 85 -20.28 20.58 -16.40
N VAL A 86 -20.02 21.29 -15.29
CA VAL A 86 -20.57 20.96 -13.96
C VAL A 86 -22.10 20.92 -14.02
N ARG A 87 -22.73 21.95 -14.59
CA ARG A 87 -24.19 22.05 -14.74
C ARG A 87 -24.76 20.98 -15.68
N ALA A 88 -24.00 20.55 -16.69
CA ALA A 88 -24.41 19.47 -17.57
C ALA A 88 -24.37 18.11 -16.85
N ILE A 89 -23.30 17.84 -16.10
CA ILE A 89 -23.14 16.60 -15.32
C ILE A 89 -24.22 16.51 -14.22
N GLU A 90 -24.51 17.62 -13.53
CA GLU A 90 -25.53 17.68 -12.46
C GLU A 90 -26.94 17.31 -12.95
N ARG A 91 -27.22 17.42 -14.25
CA ARG A 91 -28.52 17.08 -14.86
C ARG A 91 -28.66 15.60 -15.21
N LEU A 92 -27.60 14.80 -15.10
CA LEU A 92 -27.65 13.37 -15.41
C LEU A 92 -28.50 12.61 -14.40
N SER A 93 -29.16 11.55 -14.85
CA SER A 93 -30.17 10.84 -14.05
C SER A 93 -29.58 10.14 -12.81
N TYR A 94 -28.33 9.67 -12.91
CA TYR A 94 -27.63 8.96 -11.84
C TYR A 94 -26.90 9.88 -10.85
N VAL A 95 -26.75 11.17 -11.19
CA VAL A 95 -26.00 12.15 -10.38
C VAL A 95 -26.92 12.77 -9.33
N GLU A 96 -26.48 12.76 -8.07
CA GLU A 96 -27.12 13.47 -6.95
C GLU A 96 -26.67 14.93 -6.94
N ALA A 97 -25.36 15.17 -7.12
CA ALA A 97 -24.79 16.49 -7.19
C ALA A 97 -23.46 16.51 -7.95
N ALA A 98 -23.15 17.66 -8.56
CA ALA A 98 -21.82 17.96 -9.07
C ALA A 98 -21.29 19.24 -8.43
N ILE A 99 -20.05 19.18 -7.94
CA ILE A 99 -19.38 20.27 -7.24
C ILE A 99 -18.11 20.63 -7.99
N ALA A 100 -18.04 21.88 -8.46
CA ALA A 100 -16.83 22.45 -9.01
C ALA A 100 -15.80 22.65 -7.90
N ARG A 101 -14.54 22.36 -8.20
CA ARG A 101 -13.40 22.63 -7.33
C ARG A 101 -12.29 23.27 -8.15
N HIS A 102 -11.72 24.28 -7.56
CA HIS A 102 -10.58 25.03 -8.05
C HIS A 102 -9.38 24.64 -7.20
N ILE A 103 -8.26 24.38 -7.86
CA ILE A 103 -7.01 23.98 -7.20
C ILE A 103 -5.93 24.89 -7.76
N ILE A 104 -5.41 25.77 -6.91
CA ILE A 104 -4.34 26.69 -7.28
C ILE A 104 -3.07 26.36 -6.51
N THR A 105 -1.93 26.54 -7.18
CA THR A 105 -0.64 26.52 -6.49
C THR A 105 -0.50 27.80 -5.68
N ILE A 106 -0.19 27.68 -4.39
CA ILE A 106 0.00 28.83 -3.51
C ILE A 106 1.39 28.83 -2.87
N LYS A 107 1.87 30.03 -2.59
CA LYS A 107 3.03 30.29 -1.74
C LYS A 107 2.53 30.55 -0.33
N THR A 108 2.78 29.61 0.57
CA THR A 108 2.43 29.74 1.98
C THR A 108 3.67 30.11 2.78
N GLU A 109 3.58 31.12 3.65
CA GLU A 109 4.69 31.57 4.47
C GLU A 109 4.28 31.65 5.94
N PHE A 110 5.13 31.10 6.81
CA PHE A 110 4.98 31.13 8.26
C PHE A 110 6.36 31.18 8.92
N ASN A 111 6.56 32.14 9.83
CA ASN A 111 7.86 32.41 10.49
C ASN A 111 9.04 32.52 9.50
N ASP A 112 8.89 33.32 8.45
CA ASP A 112 9.90 33.58 7.41
C ASP A 112 10.33 32.33 6.59
N ILE A 113 9.60 31.23 6.71
CA ILE A 113 9.81 30.02 5.92
C ILE A 113 8.71 29.92 4.87
N LEU A 114 9.12 29.70 3.63
CA LEU A 114 8.24 29.56 2.46
C LEU A 114 8.02 28.08 2.13
N PHE A 115 6.75 27.71 1.99
CA PHE A 115 6.30 26.42 1.51
C PHE A 115 5.41 26.60 0.28
N ILE A 116 5.67 25.83 -0.78
CA ILE A 116 4.80 25.79 -1.96
C ILE A 116 3.85 24.62 -1.80
N GLY A 117 2.55 24.92 -1.78
CA GLY A 117 1.50 23.94 -1.62
C GLY A 117 0.33 24.21 -2.57
N VAL A 118 -0.78 23.50 -2.33
CA VAL A 118 -2.01 23.67 -3.08
C VAL A 118 -3.12 24.16 -2.17
N ALA A 119 -3.91 25.10 -2.68
CA ALA A 119 -5.15 25.52 -2.06
C ALA A 119 -6.35 25.09 -2.89
N THR A 120 -7.46 24.82 -2.22
CA THR A 120 -8.75 24.57 -2.86
C THR A 120 -9.84 25.36 -2.15
N ASP A 121 -10.91 25.64 -2.88
CA ASP A 121 -12.08 26.33 -2.39
C ASP A 121 -13.04 25.38 -1.68
N ILE A 122 -13.75 25.96 -0.72
CA ILE A 122 -15.00 25.44 -0.18
C ILE A 122 -16.10 26.41 -0.61
N PRO A 123 -17.14 25.93 -1.33
CA PRO A 123 -18.22 26.80 -1.77
C PRO A 123 -18.98 27.36 -0.58
N GLU A 124 -19.52 28.57 -0.74
CA GLU A 124 -20.46 29.17 0.21
C GLU A 124 -21.90 28.69 -0.04
N GLY A 125 -22.72 28.68 1.01
CA GLY A 125 -24.12 28.30 0.94
C GLY A 125 -24.39 26.79 0.86
N PRO A 126 -25.46 26.35 0.16
CA PRO A 126 -26.07 25.03 0.37
C PRO A 126 -25.19 23.86 -0.08
N LYS A 127 -24.22 24.09 -0.96
CA LYS A 127 -23.30 23.03 -1.42
C LYS A 127 -22.17 22.75 -0.43
N ARG A 128 -21.95 23.58 0.60
CA ARG A 128 -20.82 23.41 1.53
C ARG A 128 -20.86 22.08 2.28
N GLU A 129 -22.00 21.75 2.88
CA GLU A 129 -22.12 20.53 3.70
C GLU A 129 -21.85 19.28 2.86
N LEU A 130 -22.36 19.28 1.64
CA LEU A 130 -22.11 18.23 0.66
C LEU A 130 -20.63 18.17 0.24
N THR A 131 -19.95 19.31 0.07
CA THR A 131 -18.51 19.33 -0.20
C THR A 131 -17.72 18.69 0.95
N TYR A 132 -18.08 18.95 2.20
CA TYR A 132 -17.44 18.32 3.35
C TYR A 132 -17.72 16.82 3.45
N GLU A 133 -18.93 16.38 3.11
CA GLU A 133 -19.31 14.97 3.01
C GLU A 133 -18.49 14.24 1.93
N ILE A 134 -18.46 14.79 0.70
CA ILE A 134 -17.71 14.27 -0.45
C ILE A 134 -16.22 14.20 -0.14
N MET A 135 -15.66 15.27 0.44
CA MET A 135 -14.26 15.29 0.84
C MET A 135 -14.01 14.41 2.08
N SER A 136 -15.06 14.00 2.81
CA SER A 136 -15.02 13.27 4.08
C SER A 136 -13.96 13.83 5.04
N ILE A 137 -14.01 15.14 5.29
CA ILE A 137 -13.04 15.86 6.13
C ILE A 137 -13.60 16.16 7.51
N GLU A 138 -12.73 16.06 8.52
CA GLU A 138 -13.04 16.36 9.92
C GLU A 138 -11.92 17.21 10.51
N THR A 139 -12.22 18.04 11.51
CA THR A 139 -11.19 18.80 12.23
C THR A 139 -10.57 17.99 13.35
N PHE A 140 -9.25 18.07 13.45
CA PHE A 140 -8.46 17.64 14.62
C PHE A 140 -8.46 18.73 15.69
N GLU A 141 -8.22 19.97 15.27
CA GLU A 141 -8.20 21.15 16.13
C GLU A 141 -9.00 22.28 15.46
N GLY A 142 -9.73 23.08 16.25
CA GLY A 142 -10.52 24.20 15.74
C GLY A 142 -11.81 23.78 15.01
N ARG A 143 -12.23 24.56 14.02
CA ARG A 143 -13.51 24.39 13.30
C ARG A 143 -13.32 24.51 11.79
N LEU A 144 -14.24 23.89 11.04
CA LEU A 144 -14.33 24.06 9.59
C LEU A 144 -14.76 25.51 9.24
N LEU A 145 -14.61 25.87 7.97
CA LEU A 145 -15.03 27.17 7.45
C LEU A 145 -16.56 27.29 7.49
N GLU A 146 -17.03 28.49 7.79
CA GLU A 146 -18.46 28.85 7.82
C GLU A 146 -18.73 29.98 6.81
N ASP A 147 -20.01 30.22 6.49
CA ASP A 147 -20.42 31.29 5.58
C ASP A 147 -20.03 32.63 6.19
N GLY A 148 -19.50 33.52 5.36
CA GLY A 148 -19.04 34.84 5.80
C GLY A 148 -17.71 34.87 6.53
N ASP A 149 -17.06 33.73 6.80
CA ASP A 149 -15.65 33.74 7.19
C ASP A 149 -14.81 34.43 6.11
N SER A 150 -14.02 35.42 6.52
CA SER A 150 -13.13 36.16 5.64
C SER A 150 -11.71 36.08 6.19
N ARG A 151 -10.75 35.84 5.29
CA ARG A 151 -9.33 35.71 5.62
C ARG A 151 -9.07 34.66 6.70
N LYS A 152 -9.81 33.55 6.62
CA LYS A 152 -9.63 32.37 7.46
C LYS A 152 -9.33 31.14 6.63
N VAL A 153 -8.49 30.26 7.17
CA VAL A 153 -8.05 29.02 6.51
C VAL A 153 -8.28 27.82 7.39
N VAL A 154 -8.51 26.68 6.76
CA VAL A 154 -8.37 25.37 7.39
C VAL A 154 -7.22 24.63 6.73
N LEU A 155 -6.30 24.12 7.54
CA LEU A 155 -5.07 23.50 7.05
C LEU A 155 -5.12 21.98 7.16
N GLY A 156 -4.47 21.30 6.21
CA GLY A 156 -4.19 19.87 6.29
C GLY A 156 -3.35 19.51 7.52
N ASN A 157 -3.38 18.24 7.91
CA ASN A 157 -2.73 17.78 9.14
C ASN A 157 -1.20 17.99 9.16
N ASN A 158 -0.53 17.99 8.00
CA ASN A 158 0.93 18.10 7.94
C ASN A 158 1.44 19.46 8.44
N PHE A 159 0.66 20.54 8.31
CA PHE A 159 1.01 21.87 8.84
C PHE A 159 1.15 21.88 10.38
N TYR A 160 0.51 20.94 11.07
CA TYR A 160 0.58 20.78 12.52
C TYR A 160 1.76 19.93 13.01
N LEU A 161 2.33 19.11 12.13
CA LEU A 161 3.41 18.18 12.48
C LEU A 161 4.75 18.88 12.30
N GLU A 162 5.58 18.93 13.35
CA GLU A 162 6.87 19.62 13.32
C GLU A 162 7.74 19.15 12.12
N ASP A 163 7.89 17.83 11.97
CA ASP A 163 8.70 17.22 10.90
C ASP A 163 8.10 17.30 9.49
N LYS A 164 6.82 17.68 9.35
CA LYS A 164 6.11 17.68 8.05
C LYS A 164 5.49 19.03 7.68
N SER A 165 5.53 20.01 8.57
CA SER A 165 4.92 21.33 8.36
C SER A 165 5.57 22.10 7.23
N GLY A 166 6.83 21.82 6.93
CA GLY A 166 7.64 22.62 6.02
C GLY A 166 8.09 23.96 6.62
N PHE A 167 7.69 24.30 7.86
CA PHE A 167 7.93 25.60 8.50
C PHE A 167 8.79 25.53 9.77
N GLU A 168 9.48 24.40 10.01
CA GLU A 168 10.28 24.09 11.22
C GLU A 168 9.52 24.12 12.56
N LYS A 169 8.34 24.74 12.60
CA LYS A 169 7.45 24.87 13.75
C LYS A 169 6.03 24.50 13.36
N PRO A 170 5.30 23.81 14.24
CA PRO A 170 3.92 23.43 13.97
C PRO A 170 3.01 24.66 13.95
N VAL A 171 2.17 24.76 12.92
CA VAL A 171 1.10 25.76 12.83
C VAL A 171 -0.07 25.33 13.72
N ARG A 172 -0.60 26.26 14.51
CA ARG A 172 -1.72 26.02 15.44
C ARG A 172 -2.93 26.88 15.10
N VAL A 173 -4.10 26.51 15.61
CA VAL A 173 -5.31 27.32 15.49
C VAL A 173 -5.09 28.69 16.14
N GLY A 174 -5.54 29.74 15.46
CA GLY A 174 -5.35 31.13 15.84
C GLY A 174 -4.05 31.77 15.34
N ASN A 175 -3.08 30.99 14.84
CA ASN A 175 -1.90 31.55 14.17
C ASN A 175 -2.30 32.29 12.88
N SER A 176 -1.45 33.24 12.47
CA SER A 176 -1.57 33.91 11.17
C SER A 176 -0.52 33.34 10.22
N ILE A 177 -0.95 32.92 9.03
CA ILE A 177 -0.09 32.51 7.94
C ILE A 177 -0.26 33.48 6.77
N SER A 178 0.77 33.63 5.94
CA SER A 178 0.71 34.39 4.71
C SER A 178 0.47 33.43 3.55
N ILE A 179 -0.48 33.71 2.67
CA ILE A 179 -0.75 32.97 1.45
C ILE A 179 -0.68 33.96 0.29
N ASN A 180 0.26 33.76 -0.63
CA ASN A 180 0.57 34.69 -1.72
C ASN A 180 0.78 36.15 -1.27
N GLY A 181 1.31 36.36 -0.06
CA GLY A 181 1.55 37.68 0.53
C GLY A 181 0.38 38.23 1.35
N GLU A 182 -0.78 37.57 1.32
CA GLU A 182 -1.99 37.97 2.04
C GLU A 182 -2.11 37.22 3.37
N LYS A 183 -2.52 37.91 4.45
CA LYS A 183 -2.61 37.29 5.79
C LYS A 183 -3.93 36.55 6.00
N TYR A 184 -3.85 35.33 6.52
CA TYR A 184 -4.96 34.48 6.88
C TYR A 184 -4.84 33.96 8.32
N GLN A 185 -5.95 33.91 9.05
CA GLN A 185 -6.00 33.28 10.37
C GLN A 185 -6.38 31.80 10.26
N VAL A 186 -5.62 30.95 10.94
CA VAL A 186 -5.89 29.50 11.00
C VAL A 186 -7.11 29.24 11.88
N LYS A 187 -8.22 28.83 11.28
CA LYS A 187 -9.48 28.51 11.98
C LYS A 187 -9.54 27.05 12.44
N GLY A 188 -8.91 26.16 11.67
CA GLY A 188 -8.93 24.73 11.95
C GLY A 188 -7.79 23.98 11.29
N ILE A 189 -7.54 22.79 11.81
CA ILE A 189 -6.57 21.83 11.31
C ILE A 189 -7.30 20.51 11.12
N LEU A 190 -7.17 19.90 9.94
CA LEU A 190 -7.84 18.65 9.60
C LEU A 190 -7.24 17.46 10.36
N LYS A 191 -8.09 16.45 10.62
CA LYS A 191 -7.63 15.12 10.99
C LYS A 191 -6.84 14.52 9.84
N LYS A 192 -5.80 13.77 10.19
CA LYS A 192 -4.95 13.07 9.25
C LYS A 192 -5.75 12.03 8.45
N LYS A 193 -5.64 12.07 7.12
CA LYS A 193 -6.29 11.11 6.21
C LYS A 193 -5.31 10.11 5.60
N GLY A 194 -4.02 10.39 5.64
CA GLY A 194 -3.00 9.61 4.95
C GLY A 194 -2.96 9.85 3.45
N SER A 195 -3.63 10.90 3.00
CA SER A 195 -3.66 11.36 1.61
C SER A 195 -2.59 12.44 1.42
N PHE A 196 -1.76 12.29 0.40
CA PHE A 196 -0.72 13.26 0.06
C PHE A 196 -1.33 14.65 -0.19
N ILE A 197 -2.49 14.70 -0.83
CA ILE A 197 -3.17 15.96 -1.18
C ILE A 197 -3.87 16.52 0.06
N PHE A 198 -4.76 15.76 0.71
CA PHE A 198 -5.57 16.27 1.83
C PHE A 198 -4.75 16.62 3.07
N ASP A 199 -3.65 15.90 3.35
CA ASP A 199 -2.83 16.19 4.52
C ASP A 199 -1.98 17.47 4.33
N GLN A 200 -1.79 17.95 3.10
CA GLN A 200 -1.06 19.18 2.76
C GLN A 200 -1.94 20.28 2.14
N ILE A 201 -3.25 20.11 2.11
CA ILE A 201 -4.16 21.05 1.47
C ILE A 201 -4.37 22.29 2.32
N VAL A 202 -4.56 23.43 1.67
CA VAL A 202 -5.09 24.65 2.30
C VAL A 202 -6.51 24.86 1.81
N LEU A 203 -7.47 24.90 2.74
CA LEU A 203 -8.87 25.16 2.44
C LEU A 203 -9.18 26.64 2.70
N LEU A 204 -9.76 27.27 1.69
CA LEU A 204 -10.22 28.67 1.70
C LEU A 204 -11.69 28.72 1.33
N ASN A 205 -12.41 29.76 1.74
CA ASN A 205 -13.71 30.02 1.14
C ASN A 205 -13.53 30.42 -0.33
N GLU A 206 -14.48 30.03 -1.17
CA GLU A 206 -14.47 30.32 -2.62
C GLU A 206 -14.16 31.79 -2.93
N ARG A 207 -14.76 32.73 -2.19
CA ARG A 207 -14.50 34.17 -2.34
C ARG A 207 -13.03 34.51 -2.13
N ASP A 208 -12.42 34.02 -1.04
CA ASP A 208 -11.04 34.31 -0.69
C ASP A 208 -10.08 33.67 -1.71
N LEU A 209 -10.38 32.46 -2.21
CA LEU A 209 -9.59 31.83 -3.27
C LEU A 209 -9.65 32.63 -4.58
N LYS A 210 -10.83 33.15 -4.93
CA LYS A 210 -11.04 33.98 -6.13
C LYS A 210 -10.30 35.31 -6.07
N GLU A 211 -10.16 35.89 -4.88
CA GLU A 211 -9.31 37.07 -4.67
C GLU A 211 -7.82 36.77 -4.89
N LEU A 212 -7.36 35.55 -4.55
CA LEU A 212 -5.98 35.13 -4.73
C LEU A 212 -5.63 34.75 -6.18
N SER A 213 -6.59 34.24 -6.93
CA SER A 213 -6.42 33.83 -8.32
C SER A 213 -7.75 33.92 -9.05
N ASP A 214 -7.80 34.75 -10.10
CA ASP A 214 -8.98 34.82 -10.96
C ASP A 214 -8.97 33.66 -11.96
N TYR A 215 -9.76 32.63 -11.65
CA TYR A 215 -9.99 31.46 -12.50
C TYR A 215 -11.25 31.60 -13.37
N GLY A 216 -11.93 32.75 -13.39
CA GLY A 216 -13.06 33.00 -14.29
C GLY A 216 -14.17 31.93 -14.21
N ASN A 217 -14.39 31.22 -15.32
CA ASN A 217 -15.37 30.13 -15.46
C ASN A 217 -14.72 28.73 -15.54
N THR A 218 -13.40 28.65 -15.34
CA THR A 218 -12.65 27.40 -15.44
C THR A 218 -12.75 26.60 -14.16
N VAL A 219 -12.75 25.28 -14.27
CA VAL A 219 -12.83 24.33 -13.16
C VAL A 219 -11.68 23.34 -13.31
N ASP A 220 -10.99 23.05 -12.22
CA ASP A 220 -9.86 22.10 -12.24
C ASP A 220 -10.33 20.66 -12.00
N LEU A 221 -11.30 20.50 -11.09
CA LEU A 221 -11.85 19.21 -10.70
C LEU A 221 -13.35 19.31 -10.44
N ILE A 222 -14.11 18.29 -10.82
CA ILE A 222 -15.53 18.16 -10.51
C ILE A 222 -15.70 16.92 -9.64
N GLY A 223 -16.15 17.12 -8.41
CA GLY A 223 -16.58 16.03 -7.54
C GLY A 223 -18.05 15.73 -7.82
N VAL A 224 -18.34 14.50 -8.24
CA VAL A 224 -19.68 14.06 -8.60
C VAL A 224 -20.15 13.01 -7.61
N LYS A 225 -21.21 13.31 -6.85
CA LYS A 225 -21.87 12.34 -5.96
C LYS A 225 -22.94 11.61 -6.74
N VAL A 226 -22.86 10.28 -6.75
CA VAL A 226 -23.85 9.41 -7.39
C VAL A 226 -24.92 9.04 -6.38
N LYS A 227 -26.17 8.89 -6.82
CA LYS A 227 -27.32 8.56 -5.94
C LYS A 227 -27.19 7.21 -5.23
N ASN A 228 -26.35 6.31 -5.75
CA ASN A 228 -26.12 4.98 -5.21
C ASN A 228 -24.79 4.43 -5.74
N LYS A 229 -23.97 3.83 -4.87
CA LYS A 229 -22.73 3.13 -5.23
C LYS A 229 -22.84 2.18 -6.43
N ASP A 230 -23.97 1.47 -6.58
CA ASP A 230 -24.13 0.46 -7.63
C ASP A 230 -24.28 1.10 -9.02
N LEU A 231 -24.54 2.42 -9.07
CA LEU A 231 -24.69 3.20 -10.30
C LEU A 231 -23.38 3.89 -10.73
N VAL A 232 -22.31 3.82 -9.93
CA VAL A 232 -21.05 4.54 -10.20
C VAL A 232 -20.48 4.21 -11.57
N GLY A 233 -20.40 2.94 -11.95
CA GLY A 233 -19.90 2.55 -13.27
C GLY A 233 -20.83 2.92 -14.44
N ALA A 234 -22.14 3.09 -14.19
CA ALA A 234 -23.07 3.60 -15.20
C ALA A 234 -22.94 5.13 -15.34
N ALA A 235 -22.83 5.85 -14.22
CA ALA A 235 -22.62 7.28 -14.17
C ALA A 235 -21.28 7.68 -14.80
N GLU A 236 -20.19 6.94 -14.52
CA GLU A 236 -18.87 7.13 -15.15
C GLU A 236 -18.98 7.17 -16.67
N LYS A 237 -19.57 6.12 -17.28
CA LYS A 237 -19.76 6.03 -18.74
C LYS A 237 -20.65 7.13 -19.30
N GLU A 238 -21.70 7.51 -18.57
CA GLU A 238 -22.61 8.57 -19.02
C GLU A 238 -21.92 9.95 -18.99
N ILE A 239 -21.12 10.22 -17.94
CA ILE A 239 -20.31 11.43 -17.81
C ILE A 239 -19.26 11.47 -18.93
N GLU A 240 -18.56 10.37 -19.18
CA GLU A 240 -17.59 10.28 -20.27
C GLU A 240 -18.23 10.60 -21.63
N ASN A 241 -19.37 10.00 -21.94
CA ASN A 241 -20.07 10.25 -23.20
C ASN A 241 -20.56 11.69 -23.30
N LEU A 242 -21.14 12.23 -22.22
CA LEU A 242 -21.59 13.62 -22.16
C LEU A 242 -20.44 14.60 -22.44
N LEU A 243 -19.30 14.42 -21.77
CA LEU A 243 -18.15 15.29 -21.94
C LEU A 243 -17.51 15.12 -23.32
N ARG A 244 -17.44 13.89 -23.83
CA ARG A 244 -16.95 13.59 -25.19
C ARG A 244 -17.77 14.32 -26.24
N ASP A 245 -19.10 14.26 -26.14
CA ASP A 245 -20.02 14.95 -27.06
C ASP A 245 -19.91 16.47 -26.94
N ARG A 246 -19.86 17.00 -25.71
CA ARG A 246 -19.76 18.46 -25.47
C ARG A 246 -18.44 19.05 -25.93
N ARG A 247 -17.35 18.29 -25.78
CA ARG A 247 -15.98 18.74 -26.10
C ARG A 247 -15.55 18.37 -27.51
N GLY A 248 -16.31 17.53 -28.22
CA GLY A 248 -16.03 17.12 -29.58
C GLY A 248 -14.75 16.27 -29.71
N VAL A 249 -14.36 15.56 -28.65
CA VAL A 249 -13.17 14.70 -28.62
C VAL A 249 -13.53 13.25 -28.97
N ARG A 250 -12.55 12.46 -29.41
CA ARG A 250 -12.74 11.04 -29.73
C ARG A 250 -12.25 10.16 -28.59
N ILE A 251 -12.64 8.88 -28.63
CA ILE A 251 -12.10 7.86 -27.72
C ILE A 251 -10.58 7.77 -27.91
N GLY A 252 -9.84 7.97 -26.82
CA GLY A 252 -8.37 8.01 -26.80
C GLY A 252 -7.76 9.40 -27.02
N GLU A 253 -8.58 10.41 -27.31
CA GLU A 253 -8.18 11.81 -27.48
C GLU A 253 -8.83 12.71 -26.41
N GLU A 254 -9.35 12.14 -25.33
CA GLU A 254 -9.97 12.89 -24.25
C GLU A 254 -8.98 13.84 -23.56
N ASP A 255 -9.38 15.10 -23.43
CA ASP A 255 -8.70 16.12 -22.64
C ASP A 255 -9.24 16.21 -21.20
N PHE A 256 -10.00 15.20 -20.79
CA PHE A 256 -10.56 15.02 -19.46
C PHE A 256 -10.38 13.58 -19.02
N GLU A 257 -10.39 13.36 -17.72
CA GLU A 257 -10.38 12.02 -17.13
C GLU A 257 -11.54 11.91 -16.14
N VAL A 258 -12.28 10.81 -16.23
CA VAL A 258 -13.32 10.43 -15.27
C VAL A 258 -12.76 9.27 -14.47
N SER A 259 -12.51 9.47 -13.18
CA SER A 259 -11.86 8.50 -12.33
C SER A 259 -12.80 8.07 -11.20
N THR A 260 -12.99 6.76 -11.08
CA THR A 260 -13.71 6.12 -9.97
C THR A 260 -12.73 5.48 -8.98
N PRO A 261 -13.08 5.38 -7.69
CA PRO A 261 -12.26 4.64 -6.71
C PRO A 261 -11.99 3.19 -7.16
N GLU A 262 -12.98 2.53 -7.74
CA GLU A 262 -12.90 1.16 -8.21
C GLU A 262 -11.95 1.02 -9.41
N ALA A 263 -12.01 1.92 -10.39
CA ALA A 263 -11.08 1.92 -11.53
C ALA A 263 -9.64 2.16 -11.07
N ALA A 264 -9.42 3.13 -10.17
CA ALA A 264 -8.08 3.40 -9.60
C ALA A 264 -7.52 2.19 -8.84
N LEU A 265 -8.36 1.54 -8.02
CA LEU A 265 -8.00 0.30 -7.33
C LEU A 265 -7.73 -0.85 -8.30
N SER A 266 -8.52 -0.98 -9.36
CA SER A 266 -8.34 -2.01 -10.39
C SER A 266 -6.99 -1.84 -11.09
N SER A 267 -6.64 -0.63 -11.51
CA SER A 267 -5.35 -0.31 -12.13
C SER A 267 -4.18 -0.64 -11.21
N VAL A 268 -4.25 -0.24 -9.93
CA VAL A 268 -3.22 -0.59 -8.94
C VAL A 268 -3.16 -2.09 -8.69
N ASN A 269 -4.29 -2.78 -8.62
CA ASN A 269 -4.32 -4.22 -8.48
C ASN A 269 -3.70 -4.92 -9.70
N GLN A 270 -3.93 -4.44 -10.92
CA GLN A 270 -3.29 -4.99 -12.12
C GLN A 270 -1.76 -4.85 -12.06
N ILE A 271 -1.26 -3.68 -11.66
CA ILE A 271 0.17 -3.44 -11.47
C ILE A 271 0.74 -4.36 -10.38
N ILE A 272 0.09 -4.41 -9.21
CA ILE A 272 0.48 -5.27 -8.08
C ILE A 272 0.48 -6.74 -8.51
N THR A 273 -0.54 -7.20 -9.23
CA THR A 273 -0.64 -8.58 -9.74
C THR A 273 0.50 -8.88 -10.71
N GLY A 274 0.84 -7.97 -11.61
CA GLY A 274 1.99 -8.11 -12.50
C GLY A 274 3.31 -8.29 -11.72
N ILE A 275 3.56 -7.43 -10.73
CA ILE A 275 4.74 -7.53 -9.85
C ILE A 275 4.70 -8.83 -9.03
N GLN A 276 3.53 -9.23 -8.53
CA GLN A 276 3.34 -10.44 -7.74
C GLN A 276 3.67 -11.69 -8.56
N ILE A 277 3.22 -11.78 -9.82
CA ILE A 277 3.56 -12.90 -10.71
C ILE A 277 5.07 -13.00 -10.86
N PHE A 278 5.74 -11.88 -11.13
CA PHE A 278 7.20 -11.85 -11.28
C PHE A 278 7.93 -12.31 -10.00
N ILE A 279 7.48 -11.85 -8.83
CA ILE A 279 8.05 -12.26 -7.53
C ILE A 279 7.77 -13.72 -7.23
N VAL A 280 6.59 -14.25 -7.54
CA VAL A 280 6.26 -15.67 -7.36
C VAL A 280 7.19 -16.54 -8.21
N ILE A 281 7.53 -16.13 -9.43
CA ILE A 281 8.51 -16.84 -10.27
C ILE A 281 9.90 -16.84 -9.59
N ILE A 282 10.38 -15.70 -9.11
CA ILE A 282 11.67 -15.61 -8.41
C ILE A 282 11.66 -16.43 -7.12
N ALA A 283 10.57 -16.39 -6.36
CA ALA A 283 10.39 -17.15 -5.13
C ALA A 283 10.36 -18.65 -5.42
N ALA A 284 9.70 -19.09 -6.49
CA ALA A 284 9.70 -20.49 -6.92
C ALA A 284 11.12 -20.98 -7.27
N ILE A 285 11.90 -20.18 -8.00
CA ILE A 285 13.30 -20.49 -8.31
C ILE A 285 14.13 -20.57 -7.02
N SER A 286 13.93 -19.63 -6.10
CA SER A 286 14.67 -19.56 -4.83
C SER A 286 14.33 -20.72 -3.89
N ILE A 287 13.06 -21.13 -3.86
CA ILE A 287 12.59 -22.34 -3.16
C ILE A 287 13.21 -23.58 -3.78
N LEU A 288 13.29 -23.67 -5.12
CA LEU A 288 13.91 -24.81 -5.80
C LEU A 288 15.41 -24.90 -5.44
N VAL A 289 16.15 -23.79 -5.51
CA VAL A 289 17.56 -23.73 -5.11
C VAL A 289 17.73 -24.09 -3.63
N GLY A 290 16.89 -23.54 -2.75
CA GLY A 290 16.88 -23.88 -1.32
C GLY A 290 16.58 -25.36 -1.06
N SER A 291 15.64 -25.94 -1.81
CA SER A 291 15.27 -27.36 -1.71
C SER A 291 16.43 -28.28 -2.11
N ILE A 292 17.17 -27.94 -3.18
CA ILE A 292 18.40 -28.65 -3.54
C ILE A 292 19.44 -28.54 -2.41
N GLY A 293 19.55 -27.37 -1.79
CA GLY A 293 20.39 -27.18 -0.61
C GLY A 293 20.01 -28.11 0.55
N ILE A 294 18.71 -28.27 0.82
CA ILE A 294 18.20 -29.17 1.86
C ILE A 294 18.54 -30.61 1.49
N VAL A 295 18.31 -31.04 0.25
CA VAL A 295 18.64 -32.38 -0.22
C VAL A 295 20.13 -32.67 0.01
N ASN A 296 21.02 -31.75 -0.36
CA ASN A 296 22.47 -31.92 -0.18
C ASN A 296 22.88 -31.95 1.29
N THR A 297 22.34 -31.04 2.10
CA THR A 297 22.64 -30.96 3.53
C THR A 297 22.13 -32.19 4.27
N MET A 298 20.93 -32.66 3.96
CA MET A 298 20.33 -33.85 4.56
C MET A 298 21.01 -35.13 4.07
N THR A 299 21.38 -35.23 2.80
CA THR A 299 22.15 -36.39 2.31
C THR A 299 23.49 -36.50 3.03
N THR A 300 24.18 -35.39 3.22
CA THR A 300 25.43 -35.35 3.99
C THR A 300 25.19 -35.73 5.45
N SER A 301 24.11 -35.21 6.06
CA SER A 301 23.67 -35.58 7.43
C SER A 301 23.53 -37.08 7.62
N VAL A 302 22.89 -37.74 6.65
CA VAL A 302 22.65 -39.18 6.68
C VAL A 302 23.96 -39.94 6.59
N LEU A 303 24.88 -39.49 5.72
CA LEU A 303 26.21 -40.10 5.56
C LEU A 303 27.08 -39.96 6.82
N GLU A 304 27.02 -38.82 7.51
CA GLU A 304 27.73 -38.61 8.78
C GLU A 304 27.17 -39.50 9.91
N ARG A 305 25.88 -39.83 9.86
CA ARG A 305 25.15 -40.54 10.92
C ARG A 305 24.84 -42.01 10.58
N VAL A 306 25.49 -42.59 9.57
CA VAL A 306 25.24 -43.98 9.12
C VAL A 306 25.36 -44.98 10.28
N LYS A 307 26.43 -44.90 11.08
CA LYS A 307 26.63 -45.80 12.23
C LYS A 307 25.53 -45.65 13.29
N GLU A 308 25.10 -44.43 13.59
CA GLU A 308 23.98 -44.19 14.52
C GLU A 308 22.68 -44.84 14.03
N ILE A 309 22.37 -44.67 12.74
CA ILE A 309 21.21 -45.29 12.10
C ILE A 309 21.30 -46.82 12.17
N GLY A 310 22.48 -47.38 11.89
CA GLY A 310 22.74 -48.82 12.00
C GLY A 310 22.47 -49.36 13.40
N ILE A 311 22.94 -48.67 14.45
CA ILE A 311 22.71 -49.04 15.85
C ILE A 311 21.21 -48.97 16.18
N MET A 312 20.53 -47.87 15.82
CA MET A 312 19.08 -47.71 16.07
C MET A 312 18.25 -48.83 15.43
N LYS A 313 18.59 -49.22 14.21
CA LYS A 313 17.90 -50.32 13.52
C LYS A 313 18.27 -51.69 14.10
N ALA A 314 19.50 -51.88 14.60
CA ALA A 314 19.92 -53.11 15.26
C ALA A 314 19.19 -53.35 16.60
N ILE A 315 18.83 -52.28 17.31
CA ILE A 315 18.03 -52.35 18.55
C ILE A 315 16.51 -52.36 18.30
N GLY A 316 16.07 -52.35 17.04
CA GLY A 316 14.67 -52.57 16.66
C GLY A 316 13.89 -51.37 16.08
N ALA A 317 14.53 -50.23 15.78
CA ALA A 317 13.84 -49.11 15.12
C ALA A 317 13.35 -49.49 13.71
N LYS A 318 12.09 -49.16 13.39
CA LYS A 318 11.51 -49.43 12.07
C LYS A 318 12.05 -48.43 11.04
N ASN A 319 12.03 -48.81 9.76
CA ASN A 319 12.34 -47.89 8.66
C ASN A 319 11.49 -46.61 8.72
N LEU A 320 10.23 -46.73 9.14
CA LEU A 320 9.31 -45.61 9.29
C LEU A 320 9.75 -44.62 10.38
N ASP A 321 10.33 -45.12 11.49
CA ASP A 321 10.79 -44.27 12.60
C ASP A 321 11.98 -43.41 12.15
N ILE A 322 12.91 -44.04 11.42
CA ILE A 322 14.06 -43.34 10.82
C ILE A 322 13.59 -42.35 9.75
N PHE A 323 12.63 -42.73 8.91
CA PHE A 323 12.06 -41.83 7.91
C PHE A 323 11.48 -40.57 8.55
N TYR A 324 10.60 -40.71 9.55
CA TYR A 324 9.98 -39.56 10.21
C TYR A 324 10.98 -38.69 10.96
N GLN A 325 12.04 -39.28 11.55
CA GLN A 325 13.10 -38.51 12.18
C GLN A 325 13.76 -37.54 11.18
N PHE A 326 14.20 -38.04 10.03
CA PHE A 326 14.86 -37.20 9.02
C PHE A 326 13.87 -36.30 8.24
N PHE A 327 12.64 -36.75 8.02
CA PHE A 327 11.59 -35.95 7.39
C PHE A 327 11.23 -34.72 8.23
N ILE A 328 11.04 -34.91 9.54
CA ILE A 328 10.78 -33.81 10.48
C ILE A 328 12.01 -32.91 10.60
N GLU A 329 13.23 -33.46 10.64
CA GLU A 329 14.46 -32.66 10.66
C GLU A 329 14.55 -31.75 9.43
N ALA A 330 14.25 -32.25 8.23
CA ALA A 330 14.21 -31.44 7.01
C ALA A 330 13.09 -30.37 7.02
N GLY A 331 11.90 -30.72 7.51
CA GLY A 331 10.81 -29.76 7.68
C GLY A 331 11.17 -28.63 8.65
N LEU A 332 11.85 -28.96 9.76
CA LEU A 332 12.33 -27.97 10.73
C LEU A 332 13.40 -27.06 10.13
N LEU A 333 14.27 -27.56 9.25
CA LEU A 333 15.19 -26.71 8.49
C LEU A 333 14.44 -25.69 7.63
N GLY A 334 13.41 -26.15 6.89
CA GLY A 334 12.55 -25.26 6.11
C GLY A 334 11.84 -24.22 6.98
N MET A 335 11.33 -24.64 8.14
CA MET A 335 10.66 -23.78 9.10
C MET A 335 11.57 -22.70 9.68
N VAL A 336 12.84 -23.01 9.98
CA VAL A 336 13.82 -22.02 10.44
C VAL A 336 14.08 -20.97 9.36
N GLY A 337 14.23 -21.39 8.10
CA GLY A 337 14.37 -20.48 6.96
C GLY A 337 13.13 -19.62 6.75
N GLY A 338 11.95 -20.20 6.93
CA GLY A 338 10.67 -19.52 6.85
C GLY A 338 10.46 -18.49 7.96
N ILE A 339 10.75 -18.83 9.21
CA ILE A 339 10.68 -17.87 10.33
C ILE A 339 11.62 -16.69 10.07
N ALA A 340 12.87 -16.97 9.69
CA ALA A 340 13.83 -15.90 9.37
C ALA A 340 13.34 -15.03 8.21
N GLY A 341 12.78 -15.65 7.16
CA GLY A 341 12.22 -14.96 6.01
C GLY A 341 11.01 -14.11 6.36
N ILE A 342 10.11 -14.60 7.22
CA ILE A 342 8.95 -13.86 7.72
C ILE A 342 9.41 -12.65 8.52
N ILE A 343 10.33 -12.82 9.47
CA ILE A 343 10.86 -11.71 10.29
C ILE A 343 11.47 -10.63 9.39
N MET A 344 12.29 -11.03 8.41
CA MET A 344 12.90 -10.08 7.49
C MET A 344 11.87 -9.43 6.55
N GLY A 345 10.93 -10.21 6.01
CA GLY A 345 9.88 -9.69 5.12
C GLY A 345 8.96 -8.71 5.83
N VAL A 346 8.61 -8.97 7.08
CA VAL A 346 7.88 -8.03 7.95
C VAL A 346 8.73 -6.79 8.21
N ALA A 347 10.02 -6.94 8.56
CA ALA A 347 10.91 -5.80 8.78
C ALA A 347 11.06 -4.91 7.52
N ILE A 348 11.24 -5.52 6.34
CA ILE A 348 11.27 -4.81 5.05
C ILE A 348 9.92 -4.15 4.78
N GLY A 349 8.80 -4.82 5.08
CA GLY A 349 7.47 -4.24 4.95
C GLY A 349 7.27 -2.99 5.82
N TYR A 350 7.71 -3.04 7.08
CA TYR A 350 7.69 -1.88 7.98
C TYR A 350 8.60 -0.76 7.48
N LEU A 351 9.84 -1.08 7.10
CA LEU A 351 10.81 -0.10 6.59
C LEU A 351 10.33 0.53 5.28
N GLY A 352 9.81 -0.27 4.35
CA GLY A 352 9.27 0.21 3.09
C GLY A 352 8.04 1.09 3.29
N THR A 353 7.14 0.71 4.20
CA THR A 353 5.99 1.55 4.56
C THR A 353 6.42 2.85 5.23
N PHE A 354 7.43 2.79 6.10
CA PHE A 354 8.04 3.98 6.71
C PHE A 354 8.64 4.90 5.65
N SER A 355 9.41 4.36 4.70
CA SER A 355 9.97 5.13 3.57
C SER A 355 8.87 5.75 2.71
N ILE A 356 7.81 5.01 2.37
CA ILE A 356 6.65 5.53 1.63
C ILE A 356 6.01 6.69 2.40
N ASN A 357 5.80 6.54 3.71
CA ASN A 357 5.17 7.56 4.54
C ASN A 357 6.02 8.82 4.70
N THR A 358 7.35 8.70 4.59
CA THR A 358 8.29 9.82 4.64
C THR A 358 8.41 10.51 3.29
N PHE A 359 8.61 9.75 2.19
CA PHE A 359 8.83 10.32 0.86
C PHE A 359 7.54 10.78 0.17
N LEU A 360 6.45 10.03 0.31
CA LEU A 360 5.17 10.31 -0.35
C LEU A 360 4.16 10.98 0.59
N GLY A 361 4.57 11.36 1.80
CA GLY A 361 3.70 12.02 2.79
C GLY A 361 2.53 11.17 3.30
N ALA A 362 2.35 9.95 2.79
CA ALA A 362 1.26 9.04 3.13
C ALA A 362 1.32 8.58 4.60
N SER A 363 0.23 7.99 5.08
CA SER A 363 0.22 7.25 6.35
C SER A 363 -0.44 5.90 6.20
N SER A 364 0.15 5.11 5.33
CA SER A 364 -0.21 3.71 5.17
C SER A 364 0.27 2.97 6.41
N THR A 365 -0.61 2.18 7.03
CA THR A 365 -0.20 1.21 8.05
C THR A 365 0.17 -0.09 7.36
N PRO A 366 1.29 -0.75 7.74
CA PRO A 366 1.59 -2.08 7.24
C PRO A 366 0.45 -3.02 7.63
N GLU A 367 -0.26 -3.55 6.64
CA GLU A 367 -1.32 -4.51 6.91
C GLU A 367 -0.71 -5.90 7.04
N ILE A 368 -0.53 -6.34 8.29
CA ILE A 368 -0.03 -7.70 8.56
C ILE A 368 -1.20 -8.66 8.52
N ASN A 369 -1.26 -9.44 7.46
CA ASN A 369 -2.22 -10.52 7.36
C ASN A 369 -1.72 -11.77 8.11
N TRP A 370 -2.34 -12.07 9.25
CA TRP A 370 -1.96 -13.20 10.09
C TRP A 370 -2.22 -14.57 9.43
N ILE A 371 -3.23 -14.69 8.55
CA ILE A 371 -3.49 -15.94 7.83
C ILE A 371 -2.35 -16.24 6.85
N LEU A 372 -1.74 -15.20 6.27
CA LEU A 372 -0.62 -15.34 5.35
C LEU A 372 0.69 -15.65 6.07
N ILE A 373 0.94 -15.04 7.24
CA ILE A 373 2.09 -15.42 8.08
C ILE A 373 1.99 -16.89 8.47
N LEU A 374 0.81 -17.32 8.95
CA LEU A 374 0.59 -18.71 9.35
C LEU A 374 0.70 -19.67 8.14
N GLY A 375 0.13 -19.29 6.99
CA GLY A 375 0.22 -20.07 5.76
C GLY A 375 1.67 -20.20 5.27
N THR A 376 2.47 -19.13 5.37
CA THR A 376 3.88 -19.12 4.98
C THR A 376 4.73 -19.94 5.95
N PHE A 377 4.43 -19.86 7.25
CA PHE A 377 5.09 -20.67 8.28
C PHE A 377 4.86 -22.17 8.03
N ILE A 378 3.61 -22.60 7.85
CA ILE A 378 3.28 -23.99 7.55
C ILE A 378 3.86 -24.42 6.20
N GLY A 379 3.74 -23.55 5.18
CA GLY A 379 4.27 -23.79 3.84
C GLY A 379 5.78 -24.02 3.84
N SER A 380 6.53 -23.27 4.66
CA SER A 380 7.98 -23.43 4.79
C SER A 380 8.39 -24.79 5.37
N PHE A 381 7.63 -25.31 6.34
CA PHE A 381 7.81 -26.66 6.86
C PHE A 381 7.51 -27.70 5.77
N CYS A 382 6.41 -27.55 5.04
CA CYS A 382 6.03 -28.47 3.96
C CYS A 382 7.10 -28.52 2.86
N VAL A 383 7.61 -27.37 2.41
CA VAL A 383 8.68 -27.29 1.41
C VAL A 383 9.93 -28.02 1.92
N GLY A 384 10.35 -27.75 3.15
CA GLY A 384 11.52 -28.41 3.74
C GLY A 384 11.33 -29.92 3.87
N ALA A 385 10.16 -30.35 4.31
CA ALA A 385 9.84 -31.77 4.48
C ALA A 385 9.78 -32.51 3.14
N ILE A 386 9.19 -31.90 2.10
CA ILE A 386 9.15 -32.44 0.74
C ILE A 386 10.58 -32.59 0.18
N ALA A 387 11.42 -31.57 0.32
CA ALA A 387 12.83 -31.65 -0.08
C ALA A 387 13.59 -32.76 0.69
N GLY A 388 13.19 -33.02 1.94
CA GLY A 388 13.75 -34.06 2.80
C GLY A 388 13.35 -35.50 2.45
N ILE A 389 12.34 -35.72 1.60
CA ILE A 389 11.80 -37.08 1.34
C ILE A 389 12.90 -38.02 0.82
N VAL A 390 13.64 -37.60 -0.22
CA VAL A 390 14.67 -38.43 -0.84
C VAL A 390 15.77 -38.83 0.16
N PRO A 391 16.42 -37.90 0.89
CA PRO A 391 17.42 -38.29 1.88
C PRO A 391 16.84 -39.09 3.06
N ALA A 392 15.62 -38.79 3.52
CA ALA A 392 14.96 -39.56 4.58
C ALA A 392 14.69 -41.01 4.16
N LEU A 393 14.26 -41.24 2.92
CA LEU A 393 14.10 -42.58 2.36
C LEU A 393 15.44 -43.32 2.26
N ARG A 394 16.51 -42.63 1.86
CA ARG A 394 17.87 -43.20 1.84
C ARG A 394 18.32 -43.63 3.24
N ALA A 395 18.08 -42.80 4.26
CA ALA A 395 18.39 -43.13 5.65
C ALA A 395 17.59 -44.34 6.14
N ALA A 396 16.29 -44.34 5.90
CA ALA A 396 15.37 -45.40 6.32
C ALA A 396 15.73 -46.76 5.70
N ASN A 397 16.24 -46.78 4.47
CA ASN A 397 16.59 -48.01 3.75
C ASN A 397 18.02 -48.51 4.02
N GLN A 398 18.80 -47.86 4.90
CA GLN A 398 20.14 -48.35 5.25
C GLN A 398 20.09 -49.72 5.93
N ARG A 399 20.98 -50.63 5.50
CA ARG A 399 21.08 -51.97 6.07
C ARG A 399 21.95 -51.95 7.32
N PRO A 400 21.49 -52.48 8.48
CA PRO A 400 22.23 -52.41 9.73
C PRO A 400 23.65 -53.01 9.64
N VAL A 401 23.78 -54.11 8.90
CA VAL A 401 25.05 -54.83 8.73
C VAL A 401 26.07 -54.02 7.94
N GLU A 402 25.62 -53.32 6.89
CA GLU A 402 26.48 -52.44 6.08
C GLU A 402 26.86 -51.20 6.89
N ALA A 403 25.89 -50.59 7.57
CA ALA A 403 26.09 -49.38 8.38
C ALA A 403 27.08 -49.55 9.55
N LEU A 404 27.19 -50.75 10.13
CA LEU A 404 28.10 -51.05 11.24
C LEU A 404 29.52 -51.45 10.78
N ARG A 405 29.66 -51.91 9.54
CA ARG A 405 30.97 -52.30 8.96
C ARG A 405 31.81 -51.11 8.48
N GLY A 406 31.18 -49.95 8.27
CA GLY A 406 31.83 -48.73 7.79
C GLY A 406 31.49 -48.45 6.34
#